data_AF-A0A060S5I6-F1
#
_entry.id   AF-A0A060S5I6-F1
#
_cell.length_a   1.000
_cell.length_b   1.000
_cell.length_c   1.000
_cell.angle_alpha   90.00
_cell.angle_beta   90.00
_cell.angle_gamma   90.00
#
_symmetry.space_group_name_H-M   'P 1'
#
loop_
_entity.id
_entity.type
_entity.pdbx_description
1 polymer ?
#
loop_
_entity_poly.entity_id
_entity_poly.type
_entity_poly.pdbx_seq_one_letter_code
_entity_poly.pdbx_strand_id
1 'polypeptide(L)'
;MDDATDTVCETCIQAKITRMPVPDERESNLAESYGDRIHTDTWASDVTSLGGNKYITTWTDDATRWTKMVPQKEKNQAFPAYKALKAEL
;
A
#
# COMPACT_ATOMS: atom_id res chain seq x y z
N MET A 1 22.92 45.95 17.00
CA MET A 1 23.02 45.74 15.54
C MET A 1 23.65 44.38 15.40
N ASP A 2 22.85 43.34 15.60
CA ASP A 2 23.32 41.96 15.62
C ASP A 2 23.14 41.40 14.21
N ASP A 3 24.26 41.25 13.54
CA ASP A 3 24.44 40.67 12.22
C ASP A 3 24.10 39.18 12.32
N ALA A 4 22.85 38.84 12.03
CA ALA A 4 22.40 37.47 11.86
C ALA A 4 23.05 36.89 10.60
N THR A 5 24.30 36.45 10.73
CA THR A 5 24.95 35.64 9.72
C THR A 5 24.12 34.36 9.57
N ASP A 6 23.49 34.23 8.40
CA ASP A 6 22.58 33.14 8.04
C ASP A 6 23.36 31.82 8.02
N THR A 7 23.47 31.18 9.18
CA THR A 7 24.29 29.99 9.36
C THR A 7 23.52 28.80 8.80
N VAL A 8 23.89 28.35 7.61
CA VAL A 8 23.27 27.20 6.97
C VAL A 8 23.56 25.94 7.80
N CYS A 9 22.55 25.43 8.50
CA CYS A 9 22.66 24.19 9.27
C CYS A 9 22.21 22.99 8.43
N GLU A 10 23.18 22.15 8.05
CA GLU A 10 22.95 20.98 7.17
C GLU A 10 22.06 19.91 7.81
N THR A 11 22.22 19.67 9.12
CA THR A 11 21.34 18.78 9.89
C THR A 11 19.88 19.25 9.86
N CYS A 12 19.64 20.57 9.95
CA CYS A 12 18.30 21.13 9.90
C CYS A 12 17.67 20.96 8.50
N ILE A 13 18.46 21.03 7.43
CA ILE A 13 17.97 20.80 6.06
C ILE A 13 17.54 19.35 5.90
N GLN A 14 18.34 18.39 6.37
CA GLN A 14 18.05 16.96 6.24
C GLN A 14 16.90 16.50 7.14
N ALA A 15 16.78 17.07 8.34
CA ALA A 15 15.73 16.70 9.30
C ALA A 15 14.36 17.33 8.99
N LYS A 16 14.31 18.38 8.16
CA LYS A 16 13.05 18.98 7.73
C LYS A 16 12.37 18.07 6.71
N ILE A 17 11.07 17.91 6.88
CA ILE A 17 10.23 17.28 5.87
C ILE A 17 10.37 18.08 4.57
N THR A 18 10.72 17.39 3.49
CA THR A 18 10.96 18.01 2.16
C THR A 18 9.69 18.16 1.34
N ARG A 19 8.59 17.54 1.74
CA ARG A 19 7.33 17.51 1.00
C ARG A 19 6.15 17.80 1.92
N MET A 20 5.15 18.50 1.40
CA MET A 20 3.88 18.64 2.09
C MET A 20 3.28 17.26 2.48
N PRO A 21 2.44 17.24 3.53
CA PRO A 21 1.69 16.04 3.92
C PRO A 21 0.94 15.43 2.75
N VAL A 22 0.61 14.14 2.87
CA VAL A 22 -0.24 13.44 1.91
C VAL A 22 -1.54 14.24 1.74
N PRO A 23 -1.96 14.56 0.49
CA PRO A 23 -3.20 15.28 0.25
C PRO A 23 -4.40 14.59 0.90
N ASP A 24 -5.33 15.36 1.43
CA ASP A 24 -6.56 14.85 2.05
C ASP A 24 -7.46 14.14 1.04
N GLU A 25 -7.37 14.54 -0.23
CA GLU A 25 -8.12 13.97 -1.33
C GLU A 25 -7.20 13.29 -2.35
N ARG A 26 -7.76 12.30 -3.04
CA ARG A 26 -7.06 11.60 -4.10
C ARG A 26 -6.89 12.52 -5.31
N GLU A 27 -5.65 12.70 -5.76
CA GLU A 27 -5.33 13.49 -6.96
C GLU A 27 -5.49 12.69 -8.28
N SER A 28 -5.44 11.35 -8.22
CA SER A 28 -5.49 10.51 -9.43
C SER A 28 -6.91 10.09 -9.80
N ASN A 29 -7.21 10.02 -11.09
CA ASN A 29 -8.48 9.46 -11.58
C ASN A 29 -8.67 8.00 -11.17
N LEU A 30 -9.93 7.57 -11.01
CA LEU A 30 -10.30 6.17 -10.86
C LEU A 30 -10.05 5.38 -12.15
N ALA A 31 -9.96 4.05 -12.01
CA ALA A 31 -10.03 3.16 -13.17
C ALA A 31 -11.42 3.24 -13.81
N GLU A 32 -11.48 3.03 -15.14
CA GLU A 32 -12.73 3.16 -15.90
C GLU A 32 -13.55 1.87 -15.84
N SER A 33 -12.89 0.71 -15.91
CA SER A 33 -13.53 -0.60 -15.91
C SER A 33 -12.97 -1.52 -14.83
N TYR A 34 -13.75 -2.55 -14.49
CA TYR A 34 -13.32 -3.62 -13.60
C TYR A 34 -12.07 -4.30 -14.15
N GLY A 35 -11.05 -4.48 -13.31
CA GLY A 35 -9.80 -5.17 -13.65
C GLY A 35 -8.71 -4.27 -14.24
N ASP A 36 -9.01 -3.04 -14.65
CA ASP A 36 -8.01 -2.12 -15.24
C ASP A 36 -6.91 -1.76 -14.23
N ARG A 37 -7.28 -1.58 -12.96
CA ARG A 37 -6.34 -1.35 -11.87
C ARG A 37 -6.83 -2.03 -10.60
N ILE A 38 -5.99 -2.93 -10.09
CA ILE A 38 -6.19 -3.62 -8.82
C ILE A 38 -5.08 -3.20 -7.86
N HIS A 39 -5.47 -2.69 -6.70
CA HIS A 39 -4.56 -2.45 -5.60
C HIS A 39 -4.44 -3.73 -4.78
N THR A 40 -3.21 -4.16 -4.52
CA THR A 40 -2.97 -5.39 -3.76
C THR A 40 -2.06 -5.11 -2.57
N ASP A 41 -2.37 -5.76 -1.46
CA ASP A 41 -1.53 -5.74 -0.27
C ASP A 41 -1.54 -7.11 0.40
N THR A 42 -0.47 -7.44 1.11
CA THR A 42 -0.37 -8.66 1.92
C THR A 42 -0.19 -8.30 3.37
N TRP A 43 -1.24 -8.53 4.14
CA TRP A 43 -1.23 -8.40 5.58
C TRP A 43 -0.70 -9.68 6.24
N ALA A 44 0.01 -9.52 7.35
CA ALA A 44 0.46 -10.60 8.21
C ALA A 44 -0.13 -10.42 9.61
N SER A 45 -0.68 -11.50 10.17
CA SER A 45 -1.23 -11.51 11.52
C SER A 45 -0.22 -12.06 12.52
N ASP A 46 -0.22 -11.53 13.74
CA ASP A 46 0.57 -12.08 14.84
C ASP A 46 0.03 -13.43 15.32
N VAL A 47 -1.26 -13.69 15.09
CA VAL A 47 -1.94 -14.92 15.47
C VAL A 47 -2.26 -15.79 14.26
N THR A 48 -2.21 -17.10 14.46
CA THR A 48 -2.59 -18.07 13.43
C THR A 48 -4.08 -18.36 13.54
N SER A 49 -4.82 -18.21 12.44
CA SER A 49 -6.24 -18.61 12.37
C SER A 49 -6.43 -20.12 12.59
N LEU A 50 -7.67 -20.55 12.85
CA LEU A 50 -8.01 -21.98 12.99
C LEU A 50 -7.59 -22.83 11.77
N GLY A 51 -7.57 -22.23 10.57
CA GLY A 51 -7.12 -22.89 9.34
C GLY A 51 -5.59 -22.95 9.14
N GLY A 52 -4.81 -22.46 10.10
CA GLY A 52 -3.35 -22.40 10.00
C GLY A 52 -2.83 -21.20 9.20
N ASN A 53 -3.70 -20.26 8.81
CA ASN A 53 -3.31 -19.10 8.00
C ASN A 53 -2.80 -17.96 8.89
N LYS A 54 -1.73 -17.31 8.45
CA LYS A 54 -1.06 -16.20 9.11
C LYS A 54 -0.89 -14.97 8.20
N TYR A 55 -1.15 -15.13 6.90
CA TYR A 55 -1.10 -14.08 5.90
C TYR A 55 -2.44 -13.95 5.19
N ILE A 56 -2.76 -12.76 4.70
CA ILE A 56 -3.89 -12.52 3.82
C ILE A 56 -3.42 -11.61 2.70
N THR A 57 -3.53 -12.09 1.46
CA THR A 57 -3.41 -11.19 0.30
C THR A 57 -4.79 -10.64 -0.04
N THR A 58 -4.87 -9.33 -0.22
CA THR A 58 -6.07 -8.61 -0.60
C THR A 58 -5.89 -8.04 -2.01
N TRP A 59 -6.97 -7.98 -2.78
CA TRP A 59 -7.05 -7.35 -4.08
C TRP A 59 -8.31 -6.51 -4.12
N THR A 60 -8.15 -5.22 -4.35
CA THR A 60 -9.26 -4.27 -4.43
C THR A 60 -9.24 -3.63 -5.80
N ASP A 61 -10.30 -3.88 -6.57
CA ASP A 61 -10.54 -3.22 -7.84
C ASP A 61 -10.81 -1.72 -7.64
N ASP A 62 -10.11 -0.89 -8.41
CA ASP A 62 -10.16 0.54 -8.21
C ASP A 62 -11.45 1.20 -8.73
N ALA A 63 -12.10 0.61 -9.74
CA ALA A 63 -13.33 1.14 -10.35
C ALA A 63 -14.57 0.80 -9.51
N THR A 64 -14.69 -0.46 -9.10
CA THR A 64 -15.89 -1.02 -8.48
C THR A 64 -15.81 -1.18 -6.96
N ARG A 65 -14.60 -1.06 -6.39
CA ARG A 65 -14.30 -1.38 -4.98
C ARG A 65 -14.58 -2.84 -4.60
N TRP A 66 -14.72 -3.72 -5.58
CA TRP A 66 -14.77 -5.15 -5.31
C TRP A 66 -13.45 -5.60 -4.68
N THR A 67 -13.54 -6.32 -3.57
CA THR A 67 -12.37 -6.84 -2.86
C THR A 67 -12.45 -8.35 -2.71
N LYS A 68 -11.36 -9.03 -3.08
CA LYS A 68 -11.13 -10.45 -2.76
C LYS A 68 -9.99 -10.56 -1.77
N MET A 69 -10.14 -11.49 -0.82
CA MET A 69 -9.13 -11.76 0.21
C MET A 69 -8.86 -13.26 0.24
N VAL A 70 -7.59 -13.65 0.23
CA VAL A 70 -7.18 -15.06 0.27
C VAL A 70 -6.26 -15.29 1.47
N PRO A 71 -6.74 -16.01 2.50
CA PRO A 71 -5.91 -16.45 3.62
C PRO A 71 -4.84 -17.46 3.19
N GLN A 72 -3.65 -17.35 3.77
CA GLN A 72 -2.45 -18.11 3.42
C GLN A 72 -1.65 -18.48 4.67
N LYS A 73 -0.96 -19.62 4.62
CA LYS A 73 -0.08 -20.10 5.69
C LYS A 73 1.32 -19.47 5.62
N GLU A 74 1.82 -19.23 4.41
CA GLU A 74 3.13 -18.66 4.14
C GLU A 74 3.05 -17.45 3.20
N LYS A 75 3.94 -16.48 3.39
CA LYS A 75 3.97 -15.24 2.58
C LYS A 75 4.23 -15.49 1.09
N ASN A 76 4.98 -16.54 0.76
CA ASN A 76 5.31 -16.90 -0.63
C ASN A 76 4.08 -17.34 -1.45
N GLN A 77 2.95 -17.65 -0.79
CA GLN A 77 1.71 -18.07 -1.44
C GLN A 77 0.97 -16.90 -2.11
N ALA A 78 1.39 -15.65 -1.85
CA ALA A 78 0.87 -14.46 -2.51
C ALA A 78 0.96 -14.53 -4.04
N PHE A 79 2.08 -15.01 -4.59
CA PHE A 79 2.25 -15.08 -6.05
C PHE A 79 1.40 -16.17 -6.72
N PRO A 80 1.32 -17.41 -6.21
CA PRO A 80 0.33 -18.38 -6.65
C PRO A 80 -1.12 -17.86 -6.57
N ALA A 81 -1.48 -17.14 -5.51
CA ALA A 81 -2.82 -16.60 -5.36
C ALA A 81 -3.12 -15.47 -6.37
N TYR A 82 -2.12 -14.64 -6.69
CA TYR A 82 -2.21 -13.67 -7.80
C TYR A 82 -2.46 -14.36 -9.14
N LYS A 83 -1.76 -15.46 -9.45
CA LYS A 83 -1.98 -16.21 -10.69
C LYS A 83 -3.41 -16.74 -10.79
N ALA A 84 -3.97 -17.22 -9.67
CA ALA A 84 -5.35 -17.68 -9.62
C ALA A 84 -6.34 -16.53 -9.85
N LEU A 85 -6.14 -15.38 -9.18
CA LEU A 85 -6.94 -14.18 -9.43
C LEU A 85 -6.88 -13.76 -10.91
N LYS A 86 -5.68 -13.70 -11.49
CA LYS A 86 -5.50 -13.29 -12.89
C LYS A 86 -6.22 -14.21 -13.88
N ALA A 87 -6.42 -15.48 -13.55
CA ALA A 87 -7.17 -16.40 -14.39
C ALA A 87 -8.70 -16.22 -14.30
N GLU A 88 -9.19 -15.50 -13.28
CA GLU A 88 -10.60 -15.18 -13.07
C GLU A 88 -11.00 -13.79 -13.61
N LEU A 89 -10.01 -12.90 -13.81
CA LEU A 89 -10.18 -11.56 -14.41
C LEU A 89 -10.24 -11.65 -15.94
#